data_AF-A0AAD8C0K4-F1
#
_entry.id   AF-A0AAD8C0K4-F1
#
_cell.length_a   1.000
_cell.length_b   1.000
_cell.length_c   1.000
_cell.angle_alpha   90.00
_cell.angle_beta   90.00
_cell.angle_gamma   90.00
#
_symmetry.space_group_name_H-M   'P 1'
#
loop_
_entity.id
_entity.type
_entity.pdbx_description
1 polymer ?
#
loop_
_entity_poly.entity_id
_entity_poly.type
_entity_poly.pdbx_seq_one_letter_code
_entity_poly.pdbx_strand_id
1 'polypeptide(L)'
;MCHGRLEHIGKQTYQTKQKSRGNQQRREETYQTKQKSRGNQQRREETYQTKQKSRGNQQRREETYQTKQKSRGNQQRKEETYQTKQKSRGNQQRREETYQTKQKSRGNQQRKEETYQTKQKSRGNQQRREETYQTKQKSRGNQQRTLLRMRLV
;
A
#
# COMPACT_ATOMS: atom_id res chain seq x y z
N MET A 1 8.51 -12.37 -28.59
CA MET A 1 8.69 -12.68 -27.15
C MET A 1 9.84 -11.82 -26.62
N CYS A 2 9.59 -10.90 -25.69
CA CYS A 2 10.65 -10.07 -25.12
C CYS A 2 10.98 -10.59 -23.71
N HIS A 3 12.12 -11.27 -23.59
CA HIS A 3 12.65 -11.77 -22.33
C HIS A 3 13.00 -10.59 -21.42
N GLY A 4 12.19 -10.37 -20.37
CA GLY A 4 12.47 -9.35 -19.36
C GLY A 4 13.63 -9.81 -18.47
N ARG A 5 14.78 -9.16 -18.61
CA ARG A 5 15.97 -9.34 -17.76
C ARG A 5 15.60 -9.16 -16.28
N LEU A 6 15.80 -10.22 -15.48
CA LEU A 6 15.68 -10.22 -14.02
C LEU A 6 16.93 -9.58 -13.41
N GLU A 7 16.84 -8.34 -12.94
CA GLU A 7 17.91 -7.75 -12.13
C GLU A 7 17.57 -7.86 -10.64
N HIS A 8 18.31 -8.74 -9.95
CA HIS A 8 18.29 -8.86 -8.49
C HIS A 8 19.24 -7.82 -7.89
N ILE A 9 18.73 -6.63 -7.59
CA ILE A 9 19.50 -5.56 -6.96
C ILE A 9 19.14 -5.52 -5.47
N GLY A 10 19.92 -6.17 -4.61
CA GLY A 10 19.94 -5.88 -3.17
C GLY A 10 20.96 -4.78 -2.92
N LYS A 11 20.52 -3.52 -2.89
CA LYS A 11 21.39 -2.36 -2.63
C LYS A 11 20.87 -1.59 -1.43
N GLN A 12 21.71 -1.39 -0.41
CA GLN A 12 21.52 -0.34 0.57
C GLN A 12 21.90 0.99 -0.08
N THR A 13 20.99 1.96 -0.05
CA THR A 13 21.18 3.26 -0.71
C THR A 13 20.58 4.38 0.11
N TYR A 14 21.18 5.57 0.03
CA TYR A 14 20.65 6.74 0.73
C TYR A 14 19.42 7.32 0.01
N GLN A 15 19.51 7.48 -1.32
CA GLN A 15 18.38 7.94 -2.13
C GLN A 15 18.29 7.18 -3.45
N THR A 16 17.07 6.79 -3.83
CA THR A 16 16.81 6.19 -5.14
C THR A 16 15.63 6.84 -5.85
N LYS A 17 15.78 7.00 -7.17
CA LYS A 17 14.71 7.41 -8.07
C LYS A 17 14.66 6.46 -9.26
N GLN A 18 13.54 5.78 -9.44
CA GLN A 18 13.44 4.71 -10.43
C GLN A 18 12.15 4.79 -11.24
N LYS A 19 12.24 4.31 -12.49
CA LYS A 19 11.11 4.12 -13.40
C LYS A 19 11.18 2.73 -13.99
N SER A 20 10.08 2.00 -13.95
CA SER A 20 10.02 0.66 -14.52
C SER A 20 8.79 0.38 -15.38
N ARG A 21 8.96 -0.53 -16.34
CA ARG A 21 7.93 -1.08 -17.22
C ARG A 21 8.08 -2.59 -17.32
N GLY A 22 6.97 -3.30 -17.44
CA GLY A 22 6.95 -4.76 -17.60
C GLY A 22 6.95 -5.50 -16.26
N ASN A 23 7.36 -6.77 -16.31
CA ASN A 23 7.44 -7.63 -15.13
C ASN A 23 8.73 -7.34 -14.36
N GLN A 24 8.64 -7.10 -13.06
CA GLN A 24 9.83 -6.97 -12.22
C GLN A 24 9.63 -7.55 -10.83
N GLN A 25 10.73 -8.03 -10.25
CA GLN A 25 10.86 -8.40 -8.85
C GLN A 25 11.97 -7.56 -8.21
N ARG A 26 11.79 -7.10 -6.97
CA ARG A 26 12.77 -6.24 -6.28
C ARG A 26 12.83 -6.54 -4.78
N ARG A 27 14.04 -6.46 -4.21
CA ARG A 27 14.29 -6.44 -2.76
C ARG A 27 15.31 -5.36 -2.42
N GLU A 28 14.92 -4.30 -1.71
CA GLU A 28 15.84 -3.20 -1.36
C GLU A 28 15.59 -2.62 0.03
N GLU A 29 16.64 -2.04 0.60
CA GLU A 29 16.62 -1.24 1.83
C GLU A 29 17.14 0.16 1.49
N THR A 30 16.43 1.22 1.85
CA THR A 30 16.78 2.58 1.40
C THR A 30 16.34 3.64 2.39
N TYR A 31 17.06 4.75 2.50
CA TYR A 31 16.59 5.86 3.32
C TYR A 31 15.45 6.64 2.63
N GLN A 32 15.62 7.06 1.36
CA GLN A 32 14.53 7.67 0.59
C GLN A 32 14.34 7.07 -0.81
N THR A 33 13.10 6.78 -1.16
CA THR A 33 12.77 6.13 -2.43
C THR A 33 11.64 6.85 -3.19
N LYS A 34 11.87 7.19 -4.46
CA LYS A 34 10.86 7.73 -5.39
C LYS A 34 10.68 6.80 -6.59
N GLN A 35 9.49 6.23 -6.75
CA GLN A 35 9.25 5.13 -7.70
C GLN A 35 8.06 5.39 -8.64
N LYS A 36 8.21 5.01 -9.91
CA LYS A 36 7.11 4.96 -10.87
C LYS A 36 7.14 3.64 -11.66
N SER A 37 6.16 2.78 -11.44
CA SER A 37 6.08 1.47 -12.10
C SER A 37 4.84 1.34 -13.00
N ARG A 38 4.98 0.57 -14.09
CA ARG A 38 3.88 0.10 -14.94
C ARG A 38 4.06 -1.39 -15.26
N GLY A 39 2.99 -2.18 -15.18
CA GLY A 39 3.03 -3.62 -15.47
C GLY A 39 2.88 -4.45 -14.19
N ASN A 40 3.29 -5.72 -14.25
CA ASN A 40 3.25 -6.61 -13.10
C ASN A 40 4.51 -6.42 -12.25
N GLN A 41 4.37 -6.27 -10.94
CA GLN A 41 5.53 -6.07 -10.07
C GLN A 41 5.36 -6.82 -8.77
N GLN A 42 6.44 -7.42 -8.30
CA GLN A 42 6.57 -8.00 -6.97
C GLN A 42 7.68 -7.29 -6.21
N ARG A 43 7.41 -6.85 -4.98
CA ARG A 43 8.37 -6.04 -4.22
C ARG A 43 8.43 -6.44 -2.76
N ARG A 44 9.64 -6.41 -2.22
CA ARG A 44 9.94 -6.45 -0.79
C ARG A 44 10.84 -5.28 -0.43
N GLU A 45 10.37 -4.29 0.32
CA GLU A 45 11.15 -3.07 0.59
C GLU A 45 11.13 -2.74 2.08
N GLU A 46 12.26 -2.31 2.61
CA GLU A 46 12.36 -1.63 3.90
C GLU A 46 12.85 -0.21 3.64
N THR A 47 12.14 0.81 4.10
CA THR A 47 12.50 2.19 3.72
C THR A 47 12.12 3.20 4.79
N TYR A 48 12.90 4.26 4.97
CA TYR A 48 12.51 5.33 5.87
C TYR A 48 11.42 6.23 5.24
N GLN A 49 11.63 6.71 4.01
CA GLN A 49 10.62 7.48 3.28
C GLN A 49 10.39 6.99 1.85
N THR A 50 9.13 6.73 1.51
CA THR A 50 8.76 6.18 0.20
C THR A 50 7.68 7.00 -0.47
N LYS A 51 7.90 7.36 -1.74
CA LYS A 51 6.88 7.94 -2.63
C LYS A 51 6.74 7.09 -3.89
N GLN A 52 5.57 6.49 -4.09
CA GLN A 52 5.35 5.54 -5.17
C GLN A 52 4.14 5.88 -6.04
N LYS A 53 4.27 5.61 -7.34
CA LYS A 53 3.17 5.64 -8.30
C LYS A 53 3.16 4.39 -9.16
N SER A 54 2.16 3.54 -9.00
CA SER A 54 2.05 2.27 -9.73
C SER A 54 0.81 2.23 -10.64
N ARG A 55 0.93 1.52 -11.77
CA ARG A 55 -0.18 1.10 -12.62
C ARG A 55 -0.02 -0.36 -13.04
N GLY A 56 -1.09 -1.15 -13.00
CA GLY A 56 -1.06 -2.57 -13.34
C GLY A 56 -1.20 -3.46 -12.11
N ASN A 57 -0.82 -4.73 -12.22
CA ASN A 57 -0.90 -5.67 -11.10
C ASN A 57 0.33 -5.51 -10.20
N GLN A 58 0.16 -5.47 -8.88
CA GLN A 58 1.30 -5.37 -7.98
C GLN A 58 1.09 -6.24 -6.75
N GLN A 59 2.15 -6.92 -6.34
CA GLN A 59 2.27 -7.59 -5.05
C GLN A 59 3.40 -6.93 -4.26
N ARG A 60 3.13 -6.54 -3.02
CA ARG A 60 4.07 -5.76 -2.20
C ARG A 60 4.10 -6.26 -0.77
N ARG A 61 5.31 -6.34 -0.23
CA ARG A 61 5.60 -6.46 1.19
C ARG A 61 6.52 -5.32 1.60
N GLU A 62 6.05 -4.36 2.37
CA GLU A 62 6.82 -3.17 2.71
C GLU A 62 6.82 -2.94 4.22
N GLU A 63 7.97 -2.57 4.76
CA GLU A 63 8.11 -1.97 6.09
C GLU A 63 8.62 -0.55 5.90
N THR A 64 7.90 0.45 6.41
CA THR A 64 8.26 1.84 6.11
C THR A 64 7.91 2.81 7.21
N TYR A 65 8.76 3.81 7.46
CA TYR A 65 8.42 4.85 8.43
C TYR A 65 7.39 5.84 7.85
N GLN A 66 7.61 6.37 6.64
CA GLN A 66 6.64 7.25 5.96
C GLN A 66 6.38 6.87 4.50
N THR A 67 5.11 6.68 4.16
CA THR A 67 4.69 6.22 2.83
C THR A 67 3.68 7.15 2.18
N LYS A 68 3.94 7.55 0.94
CA LYS A 68 2.99 8.22 0.04
C LYS A 68 2.80 7.40 -1.24
N GLN A 69 1.63 6.79 -1.39
CA GLN A 69 1.35 5.89 -2.52
C GLN A 69 0.18 6.34 -3.38
N LYS A 70 0.32 6.14 -4.70
CA LYS A 70 -0.77 6.26 -5.67
C LYS A 70 -0.80 5.06 -6.61
N SER A 71 -1.81 4.22 -6.49
CA SER A 71 -1.95 2.99 -7.29
C SER A 71 -3.17 3.02 -8.21
N ARG A 72 -3.08 2.35 -9.35
CA ARG A 72 -4.21 2.00 -10.21
C ARG A 72 -4.09 0.57 -10.72
N GLY A 73 -5.18 -0.20 -10.72
CA GLY A 73 -5.20 -1.60 -11.13
C GLY A 73 -5.32 -2.54 -9.94
N ASN A 74 -4.98 -3.82 -10.13
CA ASN A 74 -5.09 -4.83 -9.08
C ASN A 74 -3.87 -4.75 -8.17
N GLN A 75 -4.06 -4.79 -6.86
CA GLN A 75 -2.96 -4.74 -5.90
C GLN A 75 -3.21 -5.69 -4.75
N GLN A 76 -2.15 -6.38 -4.33
CA GLN A 76 -2.09 -7.13 -3.09
C GLN A 76 -0.95 -6.57 -2.25
N ARG A 77 -1.22 -6.23 -1.00
CA ARG A 77 -0.27 -5.54 -0.12
C ARG A 77 -0.26 -6.14 1.26
N LYS A 78 0.95 -6.29 1.80
CA LYS A 78 1.22 -6.54 3.21
C LYS A 78 2.19 -5.46 3.69
N GLU A 79 1.70 -4.49 4.45
CA GLU A 79 2.50 -3.31 4.83
C GLU A 79 2.49 -3.14 6.35
N GLU A 80 3.66 -2.80 6.90
CA GLU A 80 3.80 -2.26 8.25
C GLU A 80 4.33 -0.84 8.10
N THR A 81 3.62 0.15 8.65
CA THR A 81 3.99 1.55 8.41
C THR A 81 3.65 2.49 9.55
N TYR A 82 4.57 3.39 9.90
CA TYR A 82 4.27 4.39 10.94
C TYR A 82 3.28 5.46 10.43
N GLN A 83 3.55 6.06 9.27
CA GLN A 83 2.63 7.01 8.64
C GLN A 83 2.37 6.73 7.17
N THR A 84 1.10 6.61 6.80
CA THR A 84 0.69 6.26 5.43
C THR A 84 -0.32 7.25 4.84
N LYS A 85 -0.05 7.70 3.62
CA LYS A 85 -1.02 8.40 2.76
C LYS A 85 -1.21 7.63 1.45
N GLN A 86 -2.39 7.07 1.25
CA GLN A 86 -2.67 6.23 0.08
C GLN A 86 -3.83 6.75 -0.77
N LYS A 87 -3.66 6.63 -2.09
CA LYS A 87 -4.73 6.82 -3.07
C LYS A 87 -4.77 5.65 -4.05
N SER A 88 -5.80 4.82 -3.97
CA SER A 88 -5.97 3.65 -4.82
C SER A 88 -7.19 3.76 -5.74
N ARG A 89 -7.10 3.14 -6.92
CA ARG A 89 -8.24 2.86 -7.81
C ARG A 89 -8.13 1.45 -8.38
N GLY A 90 -9.24 0.71 -8.42
CA GLY A 90 -9.30 -0.67 -8.91
C GLY A 90 -9.40 -1.67 -7.75
N ASN A 91 -9.12 -2.94 -8.01
CA ASN A 91 -9.26 -4.00 -7.02
C ASN A 91 -8.06 -4.00 -6.08
N GLN A 92 -8.29 -4.10 -4.77
CA GLN A 92 -7.21 -4.15 -3.80
C GLN A 92 -7.50 -5.18 -2.71
N GLN A 93 -6.47 -5.92 -2.36
CA GLN A 93 -6.42 -6.75 -1.16
C GLN A 93 -5.28 -6.25 -0.28
N ARG A 94 -5.58 -5.94 0.98
CA ARG A 94 -4.61 -5.31 1.89
C ARG A 94 -4.62 -5.96 3.25
N ARG A 95 -3.42 -6.18 3.77
CA ARG A 95 -3.15 -6.46 5.17
C ARG A 95 -2.18 -5.39 5.68
N GLU A 96 -2.64 -4.50 6.55
CA GLU A 96 -1.84 -3.36 6.99
C GLU A 96 -1.84 -3.27 8.52
N GLU A 97 -0.67 -3.01 9.08
CA GLU A 97 -0.50 -2.52 10.43
C GLU A 97 0.03 -1.09 10.32
N THR A 98 -0.67 -0.12 10.93
CA THR A 98 -0.31 1.29 10.74
C THR A 98 -0.61 2.16 11.95
N TYR A 99 0.34 3.00 12.34
CA TYR A 99 0.09 3.95 13.44
C TYR A 99 -0.85 5.09 12.99
N GLN A 100 -0.56 5.75 11.87
CA GLN A 100 -1.44 6.76 11.29
C GLN A 100 -1.69 6.55 9.80
N THR A 101 -2.96 6.39 9.40
CA THR A 101 -3.32 6.22 7.99
C THR A 101 -4.32 7.26 7.50
N LYS A 102 -4.07 7.78 6.28
CA LYS A 102 -5.01 8.57 5.49
C LYS A 102 -5.20 7.90 4.15
N GLN A 103 -6.40 7.35 3.91
CA GLN A 103 -6.67 6.57 2.71
C GLN A 103 -7.82 7.14 1.88
N LYS A 104 -7.66 7.10 0.56
CA LYS A 104 -8.73 7.34 -0.41
C LYS A 104 -8.78 6.23 -1.45
N SER A 105 -9.83 5.43 -1.44
CA SER A 105 -10.00 4.29 -2.35
C SER A 105 -11.22 4.47 -3.27
N ARG A 106 -11.12 3.91 -4.48
CA ARG A 106 -12.27 3.69 -5.38
C ARG A 106 -12.19 2.31 -6.03
N GLY A 107 -13.31 1.59 -6.10
CA GLY A 107 -13.39 0.23 -6.65
C GLY A 107 -13.51 -0.82 -5.54
N ASN A 108 -13.27 -2.08 -5.87
CA ASN A 108 -13.45 -3.19 -4.94
C ASN A 108 -12.26 -3.29 -3.98
N GLN A 109 -12.52 -3.45 -2.69
CA GLN A 109 -11.45 -3.58 -1.69
C GLN A 109 -11.78 -4.66 -0.68
N GLN A 110 -10.77 -5.44 -0.33
CA GLN A 110 -10.77 -6.33 0.81
C GLN A 110 -9.61 -5.94 1.73
N ARG A 111 -9.91 -5.71 3.01
CA ARG A 111 -8.95 -5.13 3.96
C ARG A 111 -8.98 -5.86 5.29
N LYS A 112 -7.79 -6.15 5.81
CA LYS A 112 -7.54 -6.51 7.21
C LYS A 112 -6.55 -5.48 7.76
N GLU A 113 -7.00 -4.58 8.63
CA GLU A 113 -6.19 -3.46 9.12
C GLU A 113 -6.16 -3.44 10.63
N GLU A 114 -4.97 -3.22 11.19
CA GLU A 114 -4.76 -2.81 12.57
C GLU A 114 -4.23 -1.38 12.54
N THR A 115 -4.94 -0.44 13.17
CA THR A 115 -4.58 0.97 13.05
C THR A 115 -4.90 1.82 14.27
N TYR A 116 -3.91 2.57 14.75
CA TYR A 116 -4.11 3.49 15.87
C TYR A 116 -5.00 4.69 15.49
N GLN A 117 -4.66 5.40 14.43
CA GLN A 117 -5.49 6.50 13.90
C GLN A 117 -5.74 6.37 12.41
N THR A 118 -7.02 6.36 12.02
CA THR A 118 -7.42 6.21 10.62
C THR A 118 -8.38 7.31 10.15
N LYS A 119 -8.09 7.87 8.97
CA LYS A 119 -9.01 8.73 8.21
C LYS A 119 -9.21 8.14 6.82
N GLN A 120 -10.44 7.71 6.51
CA GLN A 120 -10.71 7.00 5.26
C GLN A 120 -11.86 7.60 4.45
N LYS A 121 -11.69 7.60 3.13
CA LYS A 121 -12.75 7.91 2.16
C LYS A 121 -12.80 6.83 1.09
N SER A 122 -13.88 6.06 1.03
CA SER A 122 -14.05 4.96 0.07
C SER A 122 -15.26 5.18 -0.85
N ARG A 123 -15.17 4.65 -2.09
CA ARG A 123 -16.32 4.51 -3.00
C ARG A 123 -16.27 3.18 -3.74
N GLY A 124 -17.38 2.45 -3.78
CA GLY A 124 -17.49 1.10 -4.37
C GLY A 124 -17.57 0.01 -3.31
N ASN A 125 -17.43 -1.24 -3.72
CA ASN A 125 -17.64 -2.39 -2.84
C ASN A 125 -16.46 -2.57 -1.88
N GLN A 126 -16.74 -2.79 -0.59
CA GLN A 126 -15.69 -3.00 0.41
C GLN A 126 -16.07 -4.13 1.36
N GLN A 127 -15.08 -4.95 1.70
CA GLN A 127 -15.11 -5.89 2.82
C GLN A 127 -13.94 -5.57 3.76
N ARG A 128 -14.23 -5.38 5.04
CA ARG A 128 -13.27 -4.84 6.01
C ARG A 128 -13.32 -5.60 7.33
N ARG A 129 -12.15 -5.98 7.82
CA ARG A 129 -11.91 -6.38 9.21
C ARG A 129 -10.89 -5.42 9.80
N GLU A 130 -11.30 -4.63 10.77
CA GLU A 130 -10.51 -3.52 11.29
C GLU A 130 -10.40 -3.63 12.82
N GLU A 131 -9.20 -3.46 13.33
CA GLU A 131 -8.92 -3.19 14.74
C GLU A 131 -8.38 -1.78 14.85
N THR A 132 -9.17 -0.87 15.44
CA THR A 132 -8.78 0.55 15.46
C THR A 132 -9.12 1.25 16.76
N TYR A 133 -8.23 2.15 17.18
CA TYR A 133 -8.44 3.00 18.36
C TYR A 133 -9.27 4.24 18.00
N GLN A 134 -8.82 5.00 16.98
CA GLN A 134 -9.53 6.18 16.50
C GLN A 134 -9.79 6.12 14.99
N THR A 135 -11.04 6.36 14.61
CA THR A 135 -11.47 6.26 13.21
C THR A 135 -12.38 7.41 12.79
N LYS A 136 -12.11 7.98 11.61
CA LYS A 136 -13.03 8.87 10.88
C LYS A 136 -13.21 8.33 9.47
N GLN A 137 -14.43 7.91 9.12
CA GLN A 137 -14.69 7.26 7.83
C GLN A 137 -15.85 7.90 7.08
N LYS A 138 -15.74 7.90 5.75
CA LYS A 138 -16.83 8.23 4.84
C LYS A 138 -16.82 7.24 3.67
N SER A 139 -17.88 6.45 3.54
CA SER A 139 -18.05 5.45 2.48
C SER A 139 -19.25 5.78 1.59
N ARG A 140 -19.22 5.31 0.34
CA ARG A 140 -20.34 5.32 -0.60
C ARG A 140 -20.33 4.04 -1.43
N GLY A 141 -21.42 3.28 -1.44
CA GLY A 141 -21.54 1.95 -2.08
C GLY A 141 -21.51 0.81 -1.07
N ASN A 142 -21.58 -0.44 -1.53
CA ASN A 142 -21.80 -1.60 -0.67
C ASN A 142 -20.64 -1.84 0.30
N GLN A 143 -20.93 -1.99 1.59
CA GLN A 143 -19.94 -2.22 2.64
C GLN A 143 -20.32 -3.42 3.50
N GLN A 144 -19.35 -4.28 3.76
CA GLN A 144 -19.36 -5.20 4.90
C GLN A 144 -18.18 -4.85 5.79
N ARG A 145 -18.43 -4.63 7.09
CA ARG A 145 -17.41 -4.19 8.03
C ARG A 145 -17.57 -4.85 9.39
N THR A 146 -16.47 -5.42 9.86
CA THR A 146 -16.28 -5.85 11.24
C THR A 146 -15.25 -4.92 11.88
N LEU A 147 -15.64 -4.23 12.95
CA LEU A 147 -14.77 -3.30 13.67
C LEU A 147 -14.59 -3.78 15.11
N LEU A 148 -13.35 -4.04 15.50
CA LEU A 148 -12.95 -4.15 16.89
C LEU A 148 -12.40 -2.79 17.33
N ARG A 149 -13.06 -2.17 18.31
CA ARG A 149 -12.65 -0.87 18.83
C ARG A 149 -11.97 -1.09 20.17
N MET A 150 -10.68 -0.78 20.26
CA MET A 150 -9.96 -0.82 21.52
C MET A 150 -10.35 0.38 22.38
N ARG A 151 -10.77 0.15 23.63
CA ARG A 151 -10.86 1.19 24.66
C ARG A 151 -9.48 1.32 25.31
N LEU A 152 -8.99 2.55 25.50
CA LEU A 152 -7.88 2.77 26.43
C LEU A 152 -8.39 2.43 27.84
N VAL A 153 -7.65 1.59 28.55
CA VAL A 153 -7.70 1.48 30.01
C VAL A 153 -6.69 2.49 30.55
#